data_AF-A0A1S1TK73-F1
#
_entry.id   AF-A0A1S1TK73-F1
#
_cell.length_a   1.000
_cell.length_b   1.000
_cell.length_c   1.000
_cell.angle_alpha   90.00
_cell.angle_beta   90.00
_cell.angle_gamma   90.00
#
_symmetry.space_group_name_H-M   'P 1'
#
loop_
_entity.id
_entity.type
_entity.pdbx_description
1 polymer ?
#
loop_
_entity_poly.entity_id
_entity_poly.type
_entity_poly.pdbx_seq_one_letter_code
_entity_poly.pdbx_strand_id
1 'polypeptide(L)'
;MKLLVACAMAGALLLSQVGPLSAEPLRTVGEVSDALGRCWTPPAGIKDSFVTLKFAFRANGTLMGPPQPTAIRVSGDEAQRKTFVAAATAALEGCMPLEFSQEVADEIAGVVFTLRFNSAE
;
A
#
# COMPACT_ATOMS: atom_id res chain seq x y z
N MET A 1 -42.22 -54.80 8.68
CA MET A 1 -41.09 -54.21 9.43
C MET A 1 -40.06 -53.69 8.44
N LYS A 2 -39.90 -52.35 8.43
CA LYS A 2 -38.84 -51.50 7.85
C LYS A 2 -38.47 -51.68 6.36
N LEU A 3 -39.01 -50.76 5.55
CA LEU A 3 -38.39 -50.27 4.32
C LEU A 3 -37.11 -49.49 4.68
N LEU A 4 -36.03 -49.72 3.94
CA LEU A 4 -34.88 -48.80 3.90
C LEU A 4 -34.70 -48.33 2.46
N VAL A 5 -35.15 -47.11 2.23
CA VAL A 5 -34.93 -46.33 1.00
C VAL A 5 -33.51 -45.79 1.08
N ALA A 6 -32.65 -46.20 0.14
CA ALA A 6 -31.33 -45.60 -0.04
C ALA A 6 -31.51 -44.26 -0.75
N CYS A 7 -31.37 -43.17 0.01
CA CYS A 7 -31.46 -41.81 -0.51
C CYS A 7 -30.15 -41.46 -1.22
N ALA A 8 -30.14 -41.49 -2.56
CA ALA A 8 -29.04 -40.95 -3.36
C ALA A 8 -29.04 -39.42 -3.23
N MET A 9 -28.20 -38.88 -2.35
CA MET A 9 -28.01 -37.42 -2.25
C MET A 9 -27.03 -36.98 -3.34
N ALA A 10 -27.59 -36.54 -4.48
CA ALA A 10 -26.88 -35.74 -5.46
C ALA A 10 -26.62 -34.34 -4.87
N GLY A 11 -25.47 -34.17 -4.23
CA GLY A 11 -25.01 -32.87 -3.73
C GLY A 11 -24.49 -32.02 -4.89
N ALA A 12 -25.29 -31.07 -5.37
CA ALA A 12 -24.83 -30.04 -6.29
C ALA A 12 -23.90 -29.06 -5.53
N LEU A 13 -22.59 -29.21 -5.71
CA LEU A 13 -21.59 -28.24 -5.25
C LEU A 13 -21.71 -26.96 -6.10
N LEU A 14 -22.32 -25.92 -5.53
CA LEU A 14 -22.25 -24.57 -6.07
C LEU A 14 -20.82 -24.06 -5.88
N LEU A 15 -20.03 -24.03 -6.97
CA LEU A 15 -18.74 -23.36 -7.00
C LEU A 15 -18.99 -21.84 -7.00
N SER A 16 -18.87 -21.21 -5.83
CA SER A 16 -18.82 -19.75 -5.73
C SER A 16 -17.56 -19.24 -6.43
N GLN A 17 -17.72 -18.72 -7.63
CA GLN A 17 -16.66 -18.05 -8.39
C GLN A 17 -16.37 -16.71 -7.71
N VAL A 18 -15.44 -16.69 -6.74
CA VAL A 18 -14.87 -15.44 -6.25
C VAL A 18 -13.85 -15.00 -7.31
N GLY A 19 -14.29 -14.20 -8.28
CA GLY A 19 -13.37 -13.53 -9.20
C GLY A 19 -12.39 -12.66 -8.40
N PRO A 20 -11.15 -12.47 -8.88
CA PRO A 20 -10.22 -11.59 -8.20
C PRO A 20 -10.84 -10.19 -8.13
N LEU A 21 -10.95 -9.66 -6.92
CA LEU A 21 -11.36 -8.28 -6.69
C LEU A 21 -10.19 -7.40 -7.16
N SER A 22 -10.11 -7.12 -8.46
CA SER A 22 -9.11 -6.19 -8.97
C SER A 22 -9.47 -4.81 -8.48
N ALA A 23 -8.56 -4.15 -7.77
CA ALA A 23 -8.71 -2.74 -7.48
C ALA A 23 -8.74 -1.97 -8.80
N GLU A 24 -9.64 -0.99 -8.90
CA GLU A 24 -9.73 -0.10 -10.05
C GLU A 24 -8.39 0.66 -10.20
N PRO A 25 -7.84 0.82 -11.42
CA PRO A 25 -6.60 1.57 -11.61
C PRO A 25 -6.75 3.03 -11.15
N LEU A 26 -5.68 3.57 -10.57
CA LEU A 26 -5.62 4.95 -10.09
C LEU A 26 -5.58 5.93 -11.28
N ARG A 27 -6.44 6.93 -11.23
CA ARG A 27 -6.71 7.88 -12.33
C ARG A 27 -6.25 9.30 -12.07
N THR A 28 -5.83 9.62 -10.84
CA THR A 28 -5.31 10.95 -10.50
C THR A 28 -4.15 10.87 -9.52
N VAL A 29 -3.30 11.89 -9.50
CA VAL A 29 -2.22 12.03 -8.49
C VAL A 29 -2.77 12.11 -7.06
N GLY A 30 -3.99 12.63 -6.89
CA GLY A 30 -4.71 12.61 -5.61
C GLY A 30 -4.98 11.19 -5.13
N GLU A 31 -5.51 10.33 -6.00
CA GLU A 31 -5.75 8.91 -5.69
C GLU A 31 -4.45 8.15 -5.39
N VAL A 32 -3.36 8.49 -6.08
CA VAL A 32 -2.02 7.94 -5.75
C VAL A 32 -1.60 8.34 -4.34
N SER A 33 -1.75 9.61 -3.97
CA SER A 33 -1.41 10.09 -2.63
C SER A 33 -2.26 9.42 -1.55
N ASP A 34 -3.56 9.25 -1.80
CA ASP A 34 -4.47 8.55 -0.88
C ASP A 34 -4.11 7.07 -0.73
N ALA A 35 -3.77 6.38 -1.83
CA ALA A 35 -3.33 4.99 -1.81
C ALA A 35 -2.06 4.82 -0.96
N LEU A 36 -1.06 5.69 -1.16
CA LEU A 36 0.16 5.70 -0.36
C LEU A 36 -0.11 6.00 1.13
N GLY A 37 -1.04 6.92 1.41
CA GLY A 37 -1.46 7.24 2.77
C GLY A 37 -2.08 6.04 3.50
N ARG A 38 -2.86 5.20 2.80
CA ARG A 38 -3.47 3.98 3.37
C ARG A 38 -2.44 2.89 3.71
N CYS A 39 -1.30 2.87 3.02
CA CYS A 39 -0.20 1.95 3.31
C CYS A 39 0.59 2.34 4.57
N TRP A 40 0.40 3.55 5.10
CA TRP A 40 1.12 4.02 6.27
C TRP A 40 0.43 3.65 7.58
N THR A 41 1.17 2.99 8.45
CA THR A 41 0.81 2.83 9.87
C THR A 41 2.00 3.31 10.72
N PRO A 42 1.86 4.41 11.47
CA PRO A 42 2.98 4.94 12.24
C PRO A 42 3.36 3.97 13.38
N PRO A 43 4.66 3.79 13.66
CA PRO A 43 5.11 2.99 14.79
C PRO A 43 4.52 3.50 16.11
N ALA A 44 4.02 2.58 16.94
CA ALA A 44 3.48 2.92 18.25
C ALA A 44 4.55 3.56 19.16
N GLY A 45 4.15 4.51 20.00
CA GLY A 45 5.04 5.17 20.95
C GLY A 45 5.96 6.24 20.36
N ILE A 46 5.87 6.52 19.05
CA ILE A 46 6.51 7.67 18.40
C ILE A 46 5.40 8.66 18.02
N LYS A 47 5.46 9.87 18.60
CA LYS A 47 4.47 10.95 18.43
C LYS A 47 5.15 12.23 17.93
N ASP A 48 4.37 13.21 17.48
CA ASP A 48 4.86 14.53 17.03
C ASP A 48 6.07 14.44 16.09
N SER A 49 6.03 13.49 15.15
CA SER A 49 7.17 13.10 14.32
C SER A 49 6.77 13.03 12.85
N PHE A 50 7.70 13.36 11.95
CA PHE A 50 7.52 13.19 10.52
C PHE A 50 8.82 12.83 9.79
N VAL A 51 8.65 12.19 8.63
CA VAL A 51 9.69 12.02 7.62
C VAL A 51 9.10 12.32 6.24
N THR A 52 9.82 13.12 5.45
CA THR A 52 9.53 13.29 4.03
C THR A 52 10.45 12.37 3.23
N LEU A 53 9.86 11.51 2.40
CA LEU A 53 10.58 10.67 1.45
C LEU A 53 10.49 11.26 0.04
N LYS A 54 11.56 11.14 -0.72
CA LYS A 54 11.68 11.45 -2.15
C LYS A 54 11.82 10.15 -2.94
N PHE A 55 11.03 10.00 -4.00
CA PHE A 55 11.00 8.80 -4.84
C PHE A 55 10.44 9.13 -6.23
N ALA A 56 10.50 8.17 -7.15
CA ALA A 56 9.88 8.27 -8.47
C ALA A 56 9.29 6.91 -8.85
N PHE A 57 8.30 6.91 -9.74
CA PHE A 57 7.67 5.69 -10.24
C PHE A 57 8.16 5.34 -11.64
N ARG A 58 8.15 4.05 -11.96
CA ARG A 58 8.06 3.57 -13.35
C ARG A 58 6.60 3.55 -13.78
N ALA A 59 6.35 3.56 -15.08
CA ALA A 59 5.00 3.43 -15.64
C ALA A 59 4.25 2.17 -15.16
N ASN A 60 4.96 1.11 -14.76
CA ASN A 60 4.38 -0.14 -14.27
C ASN A 60 4.05 -0.16 -12.77
N GLY A 61 3.97 0.99 -12.10
CA GLY A 61 3.59 1.02 -10.69
C GLY A 61 4.71 0.79 -9.69
N THR A 62 5.93 0.43 -10.13
CA THR A 62 7.06 0.15 -9.22
C THR A 62 7.91 1.39 -8.96
N LEU A 63 8.67 1.38 -7.86
CA LEU A 63 9.61 2.46 -7.51
C LEU A 63 10.88 2.43 -8.37
N MET A 64 11.31 3.61 -8.81
CA MET A 64 12.63 3.83 -9.41
C MET A 64 13.71 3.96 -8.34
N GLY A 65 14.17 2.82 -7.83
CA GLY A 65 15.17 2.76 -6.77
C GLY A 65 14.59 2.99 -5.38
N PRO A 66 15.44 2.97 -4.34
CA PRO A 66 14.99 3.07 -2.96
C PRO A 66 14.53 4.51 -2.61
N PRO A 67 13.42 4.69 -1.89
CA PRO A 67 13.00 6.00 -1.39
C PRO A 67 14.07 6.65 -0.50
N GLN A 68 14.27 7.96 -0.64
CA GLN A 68 15.31 8.69 0.07
C GLN A 68 14.69 9.71 1.04
N PRO A 69 15.04 9.70 2.34
CA PRO A 69 14.57 10.73 3.26
C PRO A 69 15.21 12.09 2.93
N THR A 70 14.40 13.14 2.89
CA THR A 70 14.84 14.52 2.60
C THR A 70 14.61 15.49 3.76
N ALA A 71 13.68 15.17 4.66
CA ALA A 71 13.46 15.91 5.90
C ALA A 71 12.99 14.94 6.99
N ILE A 72 13.55 15.06 8.20
CA ILE A 72 13.22 14.18 9.33
C ILE A 72 13.10 15.03 10.59
N ARG A 73 12.02 14.84 11.34
CA ARG A 73 11.85 15.31 12.71
C ARG A 73 11.22 14.19 13.51
N VAL A 74 11.92 13.70 14.53
CA VAL A 74 11.39 12.64 15.40
C VAL A 74 11.56 13.09 16.85
N SER A 75 10.46 13.11 17.59
CA SER A 75 10.43 13.40 19.01
C SER A 75 10.79 12.11 19.76
N GLY A 76 12.10 11.83 19.82
CA GLY A 76 12.64 10.59 20.38
C GLY A 76 14.16 10.47 20.19
N ASP A 77 14.72 9.34 20.63
CA ASP A 77 16.14 9.05 20.50
C ASP A 77 16.55 8.63 19.07
N GLU A 78 17.85 8.36 18.87
CA GLU A 78 18.36 7.92 17.57
C GLU A 78 17.79 6.56 17.12
N ALA A 79 17.51 5.65 18.04
CA ALA A 79 16.91 4.36 17.71
C ALA A 79 15.48 4.55 17.20
N GLN A 80 14.68 5.38 17.88
CA GLN A 80 13.35 5.77 17.43
C GLN A 80 13.39 6.49 16.08
N ARG A 81 14.37 7.38 15.86
CA ARG A 81 14.57 8.04 14.57
C ARG A 81 14.80 7.02 13.45
N LYS A 82 15.69 6.05 13.66
CA LYS A 82 15.96 4.98 12.67
C LYS A 82 14.74 4.11 12.41
N THR A 83 14.05 3.70 13.47
CA THR A 83 12.82 2.90 13.38
C THR A 83 11.73 3.63 12.59
N PHE A 84 11.52 4.92 12.86
CA PHE A 84 10.50 5.72 12.18
C PHE A 84 10.78 5.88 10.68
N VAL A 85 12.02 6.21 10.31
CA VAL A 85 12.42 6.32 8.90
C VAL A 85 12.32 4.96 8.18
N ALA A 86 12.81 3.89 8.81
CA ALA A 86 12.73 2.54 8.24
C ALA A 86 11.29 2.09 8.03
N ALA A 87 10.40 2.37 8.99
CA ALA A 87 8.98 2.06 8.86
C ALA A 87 8.34 2.81 7.67
N ALA A 88 8.63 4.11 7.52
CA ALA A 88 8.07 4.89 6.42
C ALA A 88 8.58 4.41 5.05
N THR A 89 9.88 4.08 4.94
CA THR A 89 10.45 3.50 3.73
C THR A 89 9.81 2.15 3.42
N ALA A 90 9.67 1.27 4.41
CA ALA A 90 9.06 -0.04 4.24
C ALA A 90 7.57 0.05 3.87
N ALA A 91 6.83 1.02 4.41
CA ALA A 91 5.43 1.25 4.05
C ALA A 91 5.31 1.68 2.59
N LEU A 92 6.16 2.58 2.12
CA LEU A 92 6.17 3.02 0.72
C LEU A 92 6.56 1.88 -0.23
N GLU A 93 7.60 1.11 0.10
CA GLU A 93 8.04 -0.04 -0.70
C GLU A 93 7.00 -1.16 -0.73
N GLY A 94 6.38 -1.46 0.41
CA GLY A 94 5.34 -2.48 0.55
C GLY A 94 4.00 -2.10 -0.07
N CYS A 95 3.80 -0.81 -0.40
CA CYS A 95 2.62 -0.33 -1.10
C CYS A 95 2.65 -0.62 -2.61
N MET A 96 3.77 -1.16 -3.11
CA MET A 96 4.01 -1.38 -4.54
C MET A 96 3.70 -2.81 -4.99
N PRO A 97 3.38 -3.04 -6.28
CA PRO A 97 3.14 -2.02 -7.30
C PRO A 97 1.78 -1.32 -7.11
N LEU A 98 1.70 -0.06 -7.53
CA LEU A 98 0.40 0.61 -7.68
C LEU A 98 -0.12 0.44 -9.11
N GLU A 99 -1.39 0.08 -9.24
CA GLU A 99 -2.04 -0.05 -10.53
C GLU A 99 -2.48 1.34 -11.02
N PHE A 100 -1.84 1.84 -12.07
CA PHE A 100 -2.16 3.14 -12.67
C PHE A 100 -3.00 2.96 -13.94
N SER A 101 -3.91 3.90 -14.18
CA SER A 101 -4.44 4.09 -15.54
C SER A 101 -3.32 4.52 -16.49
N GLN A 102 -3.50 4.28 -17.80
CA GLN A 102 -2.50 4.63 -18.79
C GLN A 102 -2.16 6.13 -18.78
N GLU A 103 -3.17 6.99 -18.66
CA GLU A 103 -3.00 8.45 -18.59
C GLU A 103 -2.11 8.86 -17.41
N VAL A 104 -2.38 8.30 -16.22
CA VAL A 104 -1.55 8.56 -15.03
C VAL A 104 -0.14 8.01 -15.21
N ALA A 105 0.00 6.78 -15.73
CA ALA A 105 1.31 6.16 -15.92
C ALA A 105 2.23 7.00 -16.81
N ASP A 106 1.68 7.59 -17.87
CA ASP A 106 2.42 8.46 -18.79
C ASP A 106 2.79 9.82 -18.16
N GLU A 107 1.96 10.34 -17.25
CA GLU A 107 2.23 11.59 -16.53
C GLU A 107 3.30 11.42 -15.43
N ILE A 108 3.24 10.34 -14.65
CA ILE A 108 4.03 10.23 -13.41
C ILE A 108 5.34 9.46 -13.56
N ALA A 109 5.52 8.70 -14.64
CA ALA A 109 6.73 7.91 -14.85
C ALA A 109 7.98 8.81 -14.91
N GLY A 110 8.96 8.53 -14.04
CA GLY A 110 10.19 9.31 -13.94
C GLY A 110 10.06 10.66 -13.22
N VAL A 111 8.84 11.09 -12.87
CA VAL A 111 8.62 12.30 -12.09
C VAL A 111 9.05 12.06 -10.63
N VAL A 112 9.78 13.02 -10.06
CA VAL A 112 10.22 12.97 -8.67
C VAL A 112 9.12 13.50 -7.76
N PHE A 113 8.64 12.64 -6.88
CA PHE A 113 7.64 12.96 -5.86
C PHE A 113 8.29 13.14 -4.49
N THR A 114 7.59 13.87 -3.62
CA THR A 114 7.85 13.84 -2.18
C THR A 114 6.56 13.60 -1.42
N LEU A 115 6.59 12.70 -0.44
CA LEU A 115 5.48 12.44 0.46
C LEU A 115 5.96 12.52 1.91
N ARG A 116 5.19 13.21 2.75
CA ARG A 116 5.44 13.29 4.19
C ARG A 116 4.56 12.28 4.92
N PHE A 117 5.21 11.37 5.64
CA PHE A 117 4.56 10.49 6.61
C PHE A 117 4.68 11.11 8.01
N ASN A 118 3.55 11.20 8.71
CA ASN A 118 3.46 11.77 10.05
C ASN A 118 3.09 10.67 11.05
N SER A 119 3.57 10.78 12.28
CA SER A 119 3.05 10.00 13.40
C SER A 119 1.68 10.54 13.83
N ALA A 120 1.07 9.85 14.79
CA ALA A 120 0.03 10.48 15.59
C ALA A 120 0.59 11.74 16.29
N GLU A 121 -0.32 12.69 16.52
CA GLU A 121 -0.16 13.76 17.50
C GLU A 121 -0.09 13.18 18.93
#